data_AF-A0A8H7T6C8-F1
#
_entry.id   AF-A0A8H7T6C8-F1
#
_cell.length_a   1.000
_cell.length_b   1.000
_cell.length_c   1.000
_cell.angle_alpha   90.00
_cell.angle_beta   90.00
_cell.angle_gamma   90.00
#
_symmetry.space_group_name_H-M   'P 1'
#
loop_
_entity.id
_entity.type
_entity.pdbx_description
1 polymer ?
#
loop_
_entity_poly.entity_id
_entity_poly.type
_entity_poly.pdbx_seq_one_letter_code
_entity_poly.pdbx_strand_id
1 'polypeptide(L)'
;MAFASYLGQAAQYSDLELFLKEYAPNATGGNFTNVLFGNATDIQGGPAASSGEAASDVELIVGMTHPLPVQQIVTPGFGPASAAYPEYYGSIEPWLDYLGYMASISDHDLPTTISYSYEEGEAVVPQDFALKVCEGFLSLAARGVSNLFASGDGGPGDYCYWSSEDHRPSFQGMFPSTCPWVTAVGFTDIYSGYEKATNFSGCGSSYYWARPSYQDNAANSFISQHGDAYGNLLNHSARLTPDVVAMGGIPIASIFNGSETYTGYSSASAPIFASVIGLLNAARQSIGLPVLGFLNPWLYQNPHIFNDITEGYVGGCEFYPGYIMLNATKGWDIATGLGSPNFPAMLELAAPGIFNQPYQG
;
A
#
# COMPACT_ATOMS: atom_id res chain seq x y z
N MET A 1 -7.67 4.37 -12.80
CA MET A 1 -7.11 4.01 -11.47
C MET A 1 -7.21 5.20 -10.54
N ALA A 2 -7.01 5.02 -9.25
CA ALA A 2 -7.11 6.11 -8.28
C ALA A 2 -6.10 5.99 -7.12
N PHE A 3 -5.99 7.08 -6.37
CA PHE A 3 -5.38 7.13 -5.04
C PHE A 3 -6.29 7.93 -4.11
N ALA A 4 -6.25 7.63 -2.81
CA ALA A 4 -7.10 8.29 -1.82
C ALA A 4 -6.27 9.18 -0.90
N SER A 5 -6.78 10.37 -0.57
CA SER A 5 -6.07 11.34 0.28
C SER A 5 -6.87 11.65 1.54
N TYR A 6 -6.27 11.38 2.70
CA TYR A 6 -6.94 11.42 4.01
C TYR A 6 -6.61 12.66 4.86
N LEU A 7 -5.60 13.44 4.47
CA LEU A 7 -5.15 14.62 5.21
C LEU A 7 -5.82 15.94 4.79
N GLY A 8 -6.94 15.87 4.07
CA GLY A 8 -7.58 17.05 3.48
C GLY A 8 -6.70 17.73 2.43
N GLN A 9 -5.83 16.95 1.78
CA GLN A 9 -4.86 17.41 0.81
C GLN A 9 -5.35 17.12 -0.61
N ALA A 10 -5.29 18.13 -1.48
CA ALA A 10 -5.46 17.96 -2.91
C ALA A 10 -4.09 18.06 -3.58
N ALA A 11 -3.80 17.15 -4.51
CA ALA A 11 -2.56 17.17 -5.26
C ALA A 11 -2.50 18.43 -6.13
N GLN A 12 -1.30 18.97 -6.36
CA GLN A 12 -1.14 20.24 -7.06
C GLN A 12 -0.86 19.98 -8.55
N TYR A 13 -1.71 20.53 -9.42
CA TYR A 13 -1.52 20.38 -10.87
C TYR A 13 -0.19 20.97 -11.36
N SER A 14 0.25 22.08 -10.75
CA SER A 14 1.52 22.73 -11.09
C SER A 14 2.73 21.89 -10.72
N ASP A 15 2.68 21.20 -9.58
CA ASP A 15 3.79 20.37 -9.11
C ASP A 15 3.90 19.11 -9.98
N LEU A 16 2.77 18.47 -10.26
CA LEU A 16 2.72 17.36 -11.21
C LEU A 16 3.27 17.77 -12.59
N GLU A 17 2.89 18.93 -13.12
CA GLU A 17 3.41 19.40 -14.42
C GLU A 17 4.94 19.55 -14.40
N LEU A 18 5.52 20.07 -13.31
CA LEU A 18 6.96 20.20 -13.14
C LEU A 18 7.64 18.83 -13.01
N PHE A 19 7.08 17.94 -12.20
CA PHE A 19 7.59 16.58 -12.01
C PHE A 19 7.63 15.81 -13.32
N LEU A 20 6.53 15.83 -14.08
CA LEU A 20 6.45 15.11 -15.35
C LEU A 20 7.45 15.65 -16.37
N LYS A 21 7.66 16.96 -16.43
CA LYS A 21 8.68 17.54 -17.34
C LYS A 21 10.09 17.10 -16.99
N GLU A 22 10.41 17.00 -15.70
CA GLU A 22 11.77 16.70 -15.23
C GLU A 22 12.06 15.19 -15.21
N TYR A 23 11.20 14.40 -14.58
CA TYR A 23 11.48 12.99 -14.26
C TYR A 23 10.72 11.99 -15.11
N ALA A 24 9.60 12.39 -15.73
CA ALA A 24 8.79 11.51 -16.57
C ALA A 24 8.42 12.18 -17.90
N PRO A 25 9.40 12.61 -18.73
CA PRO A 25 9.12 13.42 -19.91
C PRO A 25 8.17 12.75 -20.92
N ASN A 26 8.15 11.41 -20.96
CA ASN A 26 7.21 10.62 -21.78
C ASN A 26 5.75 10.70 -21.30
N ALA A 27 5.54 11.11 -20.05
CA ALA A 27 4.23 11.35 -19.45
C ALA A 27 3.90 12.86 -19.38
N THR A 28 4.70 13.74 -20.01
CA THR A 28 4.40 15.18 -20.06
C THR A 28 3.00 15.44 -20.63
N GLY A 29 2.20 16.23 -19.91
CA GLY A 29 0.79 16.45 -20.24
C GLY A 29 -0.16 15.41 -19.65
N GLY A 30 0.37 14.41 -18.94
CA GLY A 30 -0.39 13.57 -18.03
C GLY A 30 -1.10 14.42 -16.98
N ASN A 31 -2.27 13.94 -16.54
CA ASN A 31 -3.13 14.68 -15.64
C ASN A 31 -3.99 13.71 -14.82
N PHE A 32 -4.67 14.26 -13.81
CA PHE A 32 -5.59 13.56 -12.94
C PHE A 32 -6.89 14.37 -12.77
N THR A 33 -7.86 13.75 -12.11
CA THR A 33 -9.15 14.39 -11.79
C THR A 33 -9.44 14.23 -10.31
N ASN A 34 -9.90 15.31 -9.66
CA ASN A 34 -10.31 15.28 -8.26
C ASN A 34 -11.76 14.81 -8.12
N VAL A 35 -11.95 13.87 -7.21
CA VAL A 35 -13.24 13.38 -6.75
C VAL A 35 -13.38 13.81 -5.29
N LEU A 36 -14.27 14.78 -5.05
CA LEU A 36 -14.51 15.36 -3.73
C LEU A 36 -15.82 14.82 -3.17
N PHE A 37 -15.85 14.46 -1.89
CA PHE A 37 -17.08 14.13 -1.18
C PHE A 37 -17.12 14.76 0.21
N GLY A 38 -18.32 14.88 0.80
CA GLY A 38 -18.51 15.59 2.05
C GLY A 38 -18.12 17.07 1.93
N ASN A 39 -17.23 17.54 2.81
CA ASN A 39 -16.67 18.90 2.81
C ASN A 39 -15.22 18.95 2.32
N ALA A 40 -14.74 17.91 1.62
CA ALA A 40 -13.42 17.90 1.01
C ALA A 40 -13.23 19.11 0.08
N THR A 41 -12.03 19.67 0.04
CA THR A 41 -11.71 20.83 -0.78
C THR A 41 -10.53 20.57 -1.71
N ASP A 42 -10.56 21.19 -2.89
CA ASP A 42 -9.47 21.17 -3.85
C ASP A 42 -8.72 22.50 -3.80
N ILE A 43 -7.86 22.65 -2.79
CA ILE A 43 -7.08 23.88 -2.60
C ILE A 43 -5.82 23.80 -3.46
N GLN A 44 -5.78 24.66 -4.48
CA GLN A 44 -4.64 24.83 -5.37
C GLN A 44 -3.85 26.10 -5.01
N GLY A 45 -2.53 25.96 -4.84
CA GLY A 45 -1.59 27.02 -4.55
C GLY A 45 -1.68 27.63 -3.13
N GLY A 46 -0.59 28.28 -2.73
CA GLY A 46 -0.52 29.07 -1.49
C GLY A 46 -0.18 28.27 -0.22
N PRO A 47 0.03 28.96 0.92
CA PRO A 47 0.55 28.37 2.15
C PRO A 47 -0.41 27.39 2.86
N ALA A 48 -1.68 27.31 2.43
CA ALA A 48 -2.66 26.37 2.94
C ALA A 48 -2.66 25.03 2.18
N ALA A 49 -1.99 24.94 1.02
CA ALA A 49 -1.86 23.73 0.22
C ALA A 49 -0.75 22.82 0.79
N SER A 50 -0.99 22.21 1.94
CA SER A 50 -0.19 21.04 2.34
C SER A 50 -0.62 19.87 1.47
N SER A 51 0.31 19.26 0.74
CA SER A 51 -0.02 18.20 -0.22
C SER A 51 1.13 17.22 -0.44
N GLY A 52 2.08 17.09 0.49
CA GLY A 52 3.29 16.27 0.29
C GLY A 52 2.97 14.80 -0.05
N GLU A 53 2.01 14.20 0.67
CA GLU A 53 1.57 12.82 0.39
C GLU A 53 0.83 12.74 -0.94
N ALA A 54 -0.15 13.62 -1.14
CA ALA A 54 -0.92 13.69 -2.38
C ALA A 54 -0.06 14.00 -3.63
N ALA A 55 1.02 14.78 -3.47
CA ALA A 55 2.01 15.07 -4.50
C ALA A 55 2.81 13.82 -4.85
N SER A 56 3.36 13.14 -3.84
CA SER A 56 4.11 11.89 -4.03
C SER A 56 3.28 10.83 -4.75
N ASP A 57 2.03 10.61 -4.31
CA ASP A 57 1.12 9.64 -4.90
C ASP A 57 0.81 9.96 -6.37
N VAL A 58 0.43 11.21 -6.67
CA VAL A 58 0.02 11.59 -8.03
C VAL A 58 1.19 11.54 -9.01
N GLU A 59 2.37 11.96 -8.57
CA GLU A 59 3.58 12.02 -9.39
C GLU A 59 4.02 10.63 -9.82
N LEU A 60 4.07 9.69 -8.86
CA LEU A 60 4.38 8.30 -9.13
C LEU A 60 3.32 7.65 -10.01
N ILE A 61 2.04 7.82 -9.68
CA ILE A 61 0.96 7.18 -10.43
C ILE A 61 0.86 7.71 -11.85
N VAL A 62 0.77 9.02 -12.05
CA VAL A 62 0.63 9.60 -13.39
C VAL A 62 1.92 9.39 -14.20
N GLY A 63 3.08 9.54 -13.58
CA GLY A 63 4.38 9.35 -14.23
C GLY A 63 4.57 7.91 -14.75
N MET A 64 4.11 6.91 -14.01
CA MET A 64 4.24 5.50 -14.39
C MET A 64 3.14 5.00 -15.32
N THR A 65 1.95 5.60 -15.29
CA THR A 65 0.76 5.01 -15.92
C THR A 65 0.19 5.82 -17.08
N HIS A 66 0.80 6.94 -17.45
CA HIS A 66 0.36 7.71 -18.61
C HIS A 66 0.20 6.83 -19.88
N PRO A 67 -0.92 6.94 -20.64
CA PRO A 67 -2.00 7.92 -20.55
C PRO A 67 -3.26 7.42 -19.80
N LEU A 68 -3.14 6.47 -18.87
CA LEU A 68 -4.30 5.96 -18.13
C LEU A 68 -4.99 7.08 -17.33
N PRO A 69 -6.34 7.04 -17.21
CA PRO A 69 -7.07 8.00 -16.39
C PRO A 69 -6.79 7.76 -14.90
N VAL A 70 -6.36 8.84 -14.23
CA VAL A 70 -6.06 8.86 -12.80
C VAL A 70 -7.07 9.75 -12.07
N GLN A 71 -7.60 9.24 -10.96
CA GLN A 71 -8.45 10.00 -10.05
C GLN A 71 -7.77 10.15 -8.69
N GLN A 72 -7.88 11.32 -8.08
CA GLN A 72 -7.62 11.48 -6.66
C GLN A 72 -8.97 11.52 -5.94
N ILE A 73 -9.16 10.65 -4.94
CA ILE A 73 -10.35 10.68 -4.10
C ILE A 73 -9.99 11.44 -2.82
N VAL A 74 -10.45 12.69 -2.72
CA VAL A 74 -10.14 13.58 -1.61
C VAL A 74 -11.21 13.42 -0.54
N THR A 75 -10.78 13.05 0.66
CA THR A 75 -11.67 12.92 1.81
C THR A 75 -11.87 14.27 2.51
N PRO A 76 -12.92 14.39 3.34
CA PRO A 76 -13.12 15.46 4.31
C PRO A 76 -11.92 15.87 5.19
N GLY A 77 -10.86 15.04 5.26
CA GLY A 77 -9.74 15.22 6.18
C GLY A 77 -9.88 14.34 7.41
N PHE A 78 -9.43 14.83 8.57
CA PHE A 78 -9.41 14.09 9.84
C PHE A 78 -10.73 13.37 10.12
N GLY A 79 -10.62 12.10 10.55
CA GLY A 79 -11.75 11.22 10.81
C GLY A 79 -12.76 11.82 11.77
N PRO A 80 -14.06 11.47 11.65
CA PRO A 80 -15.05 11.96 12.58
C PRO A 80 -14.65 11.56 14.00
N ALA A 81 -14.98 12.41 14.98
CA ALA A 81 -15.23 11.92 16.32
C ALA A 81 -16.34 10.89 16.18
N SER A 82 -15.99 9.61 16.11
CA SER A 82 -16.95 8.59 16.49
C SER A 82 -17.42 8.97 17.89
N ALA A 83 -18.72 9.21 18.08
CA ALA A 83 -19.28 9.42 19.41
C ALA A 83 -19.03 8.20 20.32
N ALA A 84 -18.68 7.04 19.73
CA ALA A 84 -18.26 5.84 20.44
C ALA A 84 -16.75 5.83 20.78
N TYR A 85 -15.90 6.64 20.12
CA TYR A 85 -14.44 6.67 20.29
C TYR A 85 -13.85 8.10 20.31
N PRO A 86 -14.31 8.98 21.22
CA PRO A 86 -13.90 10.39 21.26
C PRO A 86 -12.42 10.59 21.59
N GLU A 87 -11.76 9.62 22.23
CA GLU A 87 -10.34 9.67 22.59
C GLU A 87 -9.38 9.53 21.38
N TYR A 88 -9.87 9.01 20.24
CA TYR A 88 -9.11 8.86 18.99
C TYR A 88 -9.45 9.96 17.96
N TYR A 89 -10.01 11.07 18.43
CA TYR A 89 -10.37 12.18 17.54
C TYR A 89 -9.14 12.74 16.81
N GLY A 90 -9.20 12.70 15.47
CA GLY A 90 -8.15 13.22 14.60
C GLY A 90 -6.88 12.36 14.54
N SER A 91 -6.89 11.15 15.11
CA SER A 91 -5.76 10.20 15.03
C SER A 91 -6.05 8.96 14.18
N ILE A 92 -7.27 8.82 13.67
CA ILE A 92 -7.70 7.74 12.77
C ILE A 92 -8.30 8.37 11.52
N GLU A 93 -8.00 7.83 10.34
CA GLU A 93 -8.55 8.29 9.08
C GLU A 93 -10.07 8.06 8.98
N PRO A 94 -10.82 8.88 8.21
CA PRO A 94 -12.28 8.73 7.95
C PRO A 94 -12.65 7.49 7.11
N TRP A 95 -12.16 6.31 7.44
CA TRP A 95 -12.35 5.07 6.68
C TRP A 95 -13.83 4.76 6.37
N LEU A 96 -14.72 4.92 7.35
CA LEU A 96 -16.15 4.64 7.16
C LEU A 96 -16.85 5.66 6.26
N ASP A 97 -16.46 6.94 6.30
CA ASP A 97 -17.03 7.94 5.39
C ASP A 97 -16.54 7.69 3.96
N TYR A 98 -15.26 7.37 3.80
CA TYR A 98 -14.69 6.95 2.52
C TYR A 98 -15.42 5.72 1.96
N LEU A 99 -15.55 4.66 2.75
CA LEU A 99 -16.22 3.42 2.32
C LEU A 99 -17.71 3.65 2.04
N GLY A 100 -18.37 4.51 2.81
CA GLY A 100 -19.75 4.93 2.55
C GLY A 100 -19.89 5.66 1.21
N TYR A 101 -18.97 6.56 0.89
CA TYR A 101 -18.90 7.20 -0.42
C TYR A 101 -18.66 6.18 -1.54
N MET A 102 -17.66 5.31 -1.41
CA MET A 102 -17.33 4.31 -2.42
C MET A 102 -18.46 3.29 -2.64
N ALA A 103 -19.21 2.95 -1.60
CA ALA A 103 -20.41 2.12 -1.70
C ALA A 103 -21.55 2.80 -2.49
N SER A 104 -21.56 4.13 -2.57
CA SER A 104 -22.57 4.89 -3.32
C SER A 104 -22.28 5.00 -4.83
N ILE A 105 -21.02 4.79 -5.23
CA ILE A 105 -20.59 4.80 -6.63
C ILE A 105 -21.08 3.53 -7.32
N SER A 106 -21.48 3.60 -8.59
CA SER A 106 -21.85 2.41 -9.37
C SER A 106 -20.63 1.54 -9.70
N ASP A 107 -20.81 0.23 -9.95
CA ASP A 107 -19.69 -0.66 -10.31
C ASP A 107 -18.93 -0.19 -11.56
N HIS A 108 -19.63 0.46 -12.50
CA HIS A 108 -19.05 0.96 -13.74
C HIS A 108 -18.13 2.17 -13.50
N ASP A 109 -18.44 3.00 -12.50
CA ASP A 109 -17.72 4.25 -12.23
C ASP A 109 -16.64 4.08 -11.16
N LEU A 110 -16.55 2.91 -10.54
CA LEU A 110 -15.49 2.60 -9.58
C LEU A 110 -14.12 2.52 -10.25
N PRO A 111 -13.08 3.12 -9.65
CA PRO A 111 -11.71 2.83 -10.03
C PRO A 111 -11.39 1.34 -9.81
N THR A 112 -10.72 0.73 -10.77
CA THR A 112 -10.37 -0.71 -10.73
C THR A 112 -9.18 -1.02 -9.81
N THR A 113 -8.39 0.01 -9.49
CA THR A 113 -7.16 -0.07 -8.67
C THR A 113 -7.06 1.21 -7.86
N ILE A 114 -6.88 1.08 -6.54
CA ILE A 114 -6.78 2.21 -5.62
C ILE A 114 -5.57 2.04 -4.69
N SER A 115 -4.71 3.05 -4.67
CA SER A 115 -3.59 3.18 -3.72
C SER A 115 -4.02 3.93 -2.47
N TYR A 116 -3.51 3.50 -1.32
CA TYR A 116 -3.72 4.09 -0.01
C TYR A 116 -2.37 4.14 0.73
N SER A 117 -1.94 5.33 1.12
CA SER A 117 -0.67 5.58 1.82
C SER A 117 -0.96 6.11 3.24
N TYR A 118 -1.86 5.41 3.94
CA TYR A 118 -2.37 5.80 5.26
C TYR A 118 -2.69 4.57 6.09
N GLU A 119 -2.22 4.59 7.34
CA GLU A 119 -2.42 3.51 8.28
C GLU A 119 -2.26 3.95 9.74
N GLU A 120 -2.85 3.15 10.63
CA GLU A 120 -2.68 3.24 12.07
C GLU A 120 -2.20 1.91 12.64
N GLY A 121 -1.55 1.92 13.81
CA GLY A 121 -1.24 0.68 14.51
C GLY A 121 -2.53 -0.09 14.84
N GLU A 122 -2.69 -1.33 14.39
CA GLU A 122 -3.97 -2.05 14.49
C GLU A 122 -4.46 -2.18 15.94
N ALA A 123 -3.54 -2.23 16.93
CA ALA A 123 -3.86 -2.32 18.34
C ALA A 123 -4.50 -1.06 18.93
N VAL A 124 -4.28 0.11 18.32
CA VAL A 124 -4.90 1.37 18.78
C VAL A 124 -6.24 1.62 18.10
N VAL A 125 -6.58 0.86 17.05
CA VAL A 125 -7.86 0.96 16.35
C VAL A 125 -8.89 0.07 17.07
N PRO A 126 -10.04 0.60 17.51
CA PRO A 126 -11.08 -0.21 18.14
C PRO A 126 -11.54 -1.38 17.26
N GLN A 127 -11.63 -2.57 17.83
CA GLN A 127 -11.89 -3.80 17.07
C GLN A 127 -13.18 -3.75 16.24
N ASP A 128 -14.29 -3.24 16.78
CA ASP A 128 -15.55 -3.20 16.03
C ASP A 128 -15.51 -2.22 14.84
N PHE A 129 -14.74 -1.14 14.94
CA PHE A 129 -14.49 -0.19 13.88
C PHE A 129 -13.61 -0.83 12.80
N ALA A 130 -12.49 -1.45 13.20
CA ALA A 130 -11.60 -2.20 12.33
C ALA A 130 -12.34 -3.28 11.52
N LEU A 131 -13.21 -4.05 12.17
CA LEU A 131 -14.04 -5.07 11.52
C LEU A 131 -14.98 -4.46 10.47
N LYS A 132 -15.72 -3.38 10.79
CA LYS A 132 -16.62 -2.69 9.85
C LYS A 132 -15.90 -2.12 8.64
N VAL A 133 -14.73 -1.51 8.86
CA VAL A 133 -13.91 -0.96 7.78
C VAL A 133 -13.39 -2.09 6.89
N CYS A 134 -12.92 -3.19 7.47
CA CYS A 134 -12.45 -4.35 6.70
C CYS A 134 -13.60 -5.03 5.92
N GLU A 135 -14.82 -5.06 6.45
CA GLU A 135 -16.03 -5.48 5.70
C GLU A 135 -16.33 -4.54 4.52
N GLY A 136 -16.10 -3.23 4.66
CA GLY A 136 -16.23 -2.28 3.55
C GLY A 136 -15.19 -2.54 2.46
N PHE A 137 -13.93 -2.80 2.81
CA PHE A 137 -12.91 -3.18 1.83
C PHE A 137 -13.19 -4.54 1.18
N LEU A 138 -13.75 -5.51 1.92
CA LEU A 138 -14.29 -6.75 1.33
C LEU A 138 -15.36 -6.46 0.28
N SER A 139 -16.29 -5.55 0.58
CA SER A 139 -17.34 -5.15 -0.36
C SER A 139 -16.75 -4.53 -1.63
N LEU A 140 -15.77 -3.64 -1.52
CA LEU A 140 -15.08 -3.08 -2.68
C LEU A 140 -14.28 -4.14 -3.47
N ALA A 141 -13.58 -5.02 -2.77
CA ALA A 141 -12.85 -6.12 -3.38
C ALA A 141 -13.78 -7.07 -4.16
N ALA A 142 -14.97 -7.37 -3.61
CA ALA A 142 -16.00 -8.17 -4.27
C ALA A 142 -16.59 -7.49 -5.51
N ARG A 143 -16.53 -6.16 -5.58
CA ARG A 143 -16.93 -5.34 -6.74
C ARG A 143 -15.81 -5.18 -7.78
N GLY A 144 -14.69 -5.88 -7.61
CA GLY A 144 -13.60 -5.92 -8.59
C GLY A 144 -12.56 -4.81 -8.42
N VAL A 145 -12.51 -4.15 -7.25
CA VAL A 145 -11.49 -3.15 -6.93
C VAL A 145 -10.27 -3.82 -6.31
N SER A 146 -9.08 -3.54 -6.84
CA SER A 146 -7.81 -3.83 -6.16
C SER A 146 -7.50 -2.73 -5.14
N ASN A 147 -7.52 -3.05 -3.84
CA ASN A 147 -7.19 -2.11 -2.76
C ASN A 147 -5.76 -2.36 -2.26
N LEU A 148 -4.87 -1.38 -2.43
CA LEU A 148 -3.45 -1.51 -2.13
C LEU A 148 -3.04 -0.51 -1.05
N PHE A 149 -2.60 -1.03 0.09
CA PHE A 149 -2.23 -0.24 1.26
C PHE A 149 -0.74 -0.30 1.50
N ALA A 150 -0.14 0.84 1.78
CA ALA A 150 1.18 0.91 2.40
C ALA A 150 1.20 0.05 3.68
N SER A 151 2.29 -0.67 3.93
CA SER A 151 2.39 -1.54 5.11
C SER A 151 2.81 -0.80 6.38
N GLY A 152 3.14 0.49 6.26
CA GLY A 152 3.71 1.34 7.30
C GLY A 152 5.24 1.39 7.31
N ASP A 153 5.76 2.32 8.10
CA ASP A 153 7.18 2.71 8.14
C ASP A 153 7.85 2.42 9.50
N GLY A 154 7.21 1.57 10.33
CA GLY A 154 7.67 1.23 11.69
C GLY A 154 8.42 -0.11 11.79
N GLY A 155 8.74 -0.76 10.67
CA GLY A 155 9.30 -2.12 10.69
C GLY A 155 8.34 -3.11 11.38
N PRO A 156 8.82 -4.03 12.25
CA PRO A 156 7.96 -4.89 13.07
C PRO A 156 7.26 -4.18 14.24
N GLY A 157 7.43 -2.87 14.38
CA GLY A 157 7.01 -2.06 15.51
C GLY A 157 8.16 -1.68 16.44
N ASP A 158 8.01 -0.55 17.15
CA ASP A 158 9.05 -0.02 18.03
C ASP A 158 9.13 -0.78 19.37
N TYR A 159 7.97 -1.13 19.91
CA TYR A 159 7.84 -1.74 21.23
C TYR A 159 7.68 -3.26 21.17
N CYS A 160 7.12 -3.75 20.06
CA CYS A 160 6.79 -5.15 19.85
C CYS A 160 6.03 -5.80 21.02
N TYR A 161 5.11 -5.03 21.57
CA TYR A 161 4.06 -5.48 22.48
C TYR A 161 2.71 -5.28 21.81
N TRP A 162 1.73 -6.08 22.24
CA TRP A 162 0.35 -6.00 21.79
C TRP A 162 -0.20 -4.58 21.95
N SER A 163 -0.07 -3.98 23.12
CA SER A 163 -0.35 -2.56 23.34
C SER A 163 0.47 -2.00 24.51
N SER A 164 0.35 -0.70 24.78
CA SER A 164 0.95 -0.09 25.97
C SER A 164 0.36 -0.62 27.29
N GLU A 165 -0.85 -1.18 27.24
CA GLU A 165 -1.52 -1.78 28.39
C GLU A 165 -1.23 -3.29 28.48
N ASP A 166 -1.36 -3.98 27.35
CA ASP A 166 -1.09 -5.41 27.22
C ASP A 166 0.35 -5.63 26.70
N HIS A 167 1.26 -5.86 27.63
CA HIS A 167 2.68 -6.09 27.37
C HIS A 167 2.98 -7.51 26.80
N ARG A 168 2.00 -8.15 26.16
CA ARG A 168 2.23 -9.42 25.47
C ARG A 168 3.13 -9.18 24.26
N PRO A 169 4.24 -9.92 24.09
CA PRO A 169 5.09 -9.78 22.89
C PRO A 169 4.27 -9.97 21.61
N SER A 170 4.45 -9.08 20.64
CA SER A 170 3.84 -9.17 19.31
C SER A 170 4.54 -8.24 18.33
N PHE A 171 4.85 -8.71 17.12
CA PHE A 171 5.07 -7.81 15.99
C PHE A 171 3.78 -7.06 15.69
N GLN A 172 3.91 -5.78 15.37
CA GLN A 172 2.81 -4.83 15.35
C GLN A 172 2.35 -4.62 13.90
N GLY A 173 1.23 -5.22 13.54
CA GLY A 173 0.61 -4.99 12.25
C GLY A 173 -0.05 -3.60 12.16
N MET A 174 -0.06 -3.04 10.96
CA MET A 174 -0.71 -1.77 10.63
C MET A 174 -2.09 -2.02 10.00
N PHE A 175 -3.08 -1.24 10.39
CA PHE A 175 -4.43 -1.24 9.85
C PHE A 175 -4.59 -0.04 8.90
N PRO A 176 -5.29 -0.15 7.74
CA PRO A 176 -6.02 -1.31 7.23
C PRO A 176 -5.20 -2.44 6.62
N SER A 177 -3.87 -2.34 6.53
CA SER A 177 -3.01 -3.30 5.82
C SER A 177 -3.11 -4.74 6.35
N THR A 178 -3.46 -4.92 7.62
CA THR A 178 -3.75 -6.23 8.25
C THR A 178 -5.11 -6.84 7.85
N CYS A 179 -6.02 -6.07 7.26
CA CYS A 179 -7.29 -6.59 6.74
C CYS A 179 -7.03 -7.64 5.62
N PRO A 180 -7.62 -8.84 5.68
CA PRO A 180 -7.39 -9.89 4.69
C PRO A 180 -7.89 -9.60 3.27
N TRP A 181 -8.59 -8.49 3.05
CA TRP A 181 -9.24 -8.13 1.79
C TRP A 181 -8.54 -6.99 1.05
N VAL A 182 -7.36 -6.57 1.54
CA VAL A 182 -6.48 -5.59 0.91
C VAL A 182 -5.11 -6.22 0.65
N THR A 183 -4.35 -5.63 -0.26
CA THR A 183 -2.95 -6.00 -0.52
C THR A 183 -2.04 -5.03 0.24
N ALA A 184 -1.28 -5.53 1.20
CA ALA A 184 -0.28 -4.76 1.95
C ALA A 184 1.04 -4.72 1.15
N VAL A 185 1.52 -3.51 0.91
CA VAL A 185 2.71 -3.20 0.10
C VAL A 185 3.77 -2.60 1.02
N GLY A 186 4.81 -3.37 1.30
CA GLY A 186 6.01 -2.86 1.96
C GLY A 186 7.01 -2.33 0.95
N PHE A 187 8.22 -2.03 1.43
CA PHE A 187 9.25 -1.47 0.57
C PHE A 187 10.63 -2.10 0.71
N THR A 188 11.38 -1.94 -0.36
CA THR A 188 12.75 -2.38 -0.54
C THR A 188 13.66 -1.20 -0.82
N ASP A 189 14.95 -1.42 -0.57
CA ASP A 189 16.03 -0.51 -0.96
C ASP A 189 16.80 -1.12 -2.15
N ILE A 190 17.45 -0.28 -2.95
CA ILE A 190 18.37 -0.69 -4.01
C ILE A 190 19.79 -0.39 -3.55
N TYR A 191 20.53 -1.44 -3.20
CA TYR A 191 21.93 -1.34 -2.82
C TYR A 191 22.84 -2.00 -3.87
N SER A 192 23.75 -1.21 -4.45
CA SER A 192 24.73 -1.68 -5.45
C SER A 192 24.09 -2.39 -6.66
N GLY A 193 22.90 -1.94 -7.07
CA GLY A 193 22.18 -2.49 -8.22
C GLY A 193 21.33 -3.72 -7.94
N TYR A 194 21.18 -4.13 -6.67
CA TYR A 194 20.30 -5.23 -6.26
C TYR A 194 19.30 -4.73 -5.22
N GLU A 195 18.08 -5.26 -5.31
CA GLU A 195 17.00 -4.96 -4.39
C GLU A 195 17.13 -5.79 -3.11
N LYS A 196 16.92 -5.17 -1.95
CA LYS A 196 17.07 -5.79 -0.62
C LYS A 196 15.97 -5.35 0.33
N ALA A 197 15.67 -6.21 1.31
CA ALA A 197 14.93 -5.79 2.49
C ALA A 197 15.70 -4.69 3.21
N THR A 198 14.96 -3.71 3.73
CA THR A 198 15.52 -2.55 4.41
C THR A 198 14.72 -2.24 5.67
N ASN A 199 15.36 -1.53 6.59
CA ASN A 199 14.71 -1.10 7.83
C ASN A 199 13.48 -0.24 7.55
N PHE A 200 12.61 -0.14 8.54
CA PHE A 200 11.36 0.62 8.51
C PHE A 200 10.25 0.00 7.65
N SER A 201 10.52 -0.92 6.72
CA SER A 201 9.44 -1.58 5.95
C SER A 201 8.48 -2.33 6.86
N GLY A 202 7.24 -1.84 6.93
CA GLY A 202 6.23 -2.31 7.85
C GLY A 202 5.92 -3.78 7.66
N CYS A 203 5.98 -4.53 8.76
CA CYS A 203 5.72 -5.95 8.76
C CYS A 203 5.16 -6.38 10.10
N GLY A 204 4.40 -7.46 10.15
CA GLY A 204 3.85 -7.88 11.42
C GLY A 204 2.76 -8.93 11.35
N SER A 205 2.15 -9.15 12.51
CA SER A 205 1.01 -10.04 12.67
C SER A 205 -0.24 -9.25 12.96
N SER A 206 -1.36 -9.66 12.38
CA SER A 206 -2.65 -9.08 12.73
C SER A 206 -3.08 -9.44 14.15
N TYR A 207 -3.69 -8.49 14.82
CA TYR A 207 -4.38 -8.65 16.10
C TYR A 207 -5.80 -9.20 15.93
N TYR A 208 -6.51 -8.80 14.87
CA TYR A 208 -7.94 -9.10 14.71
C TYR A 208 -8.24 -10.25 13.74
N TRP A 209 -7.40 -10.45 12.72
CA TRP A 209 -7.68 -11.39 11.65
C TRP A 209 -6.78 -12.61 11.69
N ALA A 210 -7.43 -13.78 11.70
CA ALA A 210 -6.78 -15.04 11.43
C ALA A 210 -6.18 -15.05 10.02
N ARG A 211 -5.17 -15.92 9.82
CA ARG A 211 -4.53 -16.07 8.53
C ARG A 211 -5.56 -16.49 7.47
N PRO A 212 -5.65 -15.78 6.34
CA PRO A 212 -6.50 -16.19 5.23
C PRO A 212 -5.89 -17.37 4.47
N SER A 213 -6.75 -18.24 3.93
CA SER A 213 -6.32 -19.47 3.26
C SER A 213 -5.39 -19.26 2.06
N TYR A 214 -5.49 -18.12 1.37
CA TYR A 214 -4.56 -17.80 0.27
C TYR A 214 -3.12 -17.63 0.76
N GLN A 215 -2.91 -17.25 2.02
CA GLN A 215 -1.59 -17.03 2.61
C GLN A 215 -1.02 -18.29 3.29
N ASP A 216 -1.85 -19.32 3.54
CA ASP A 216 -1.48 -20.47 4.36
C ASP A 216 -0.21 -21.18 3.90
N ASN A 217 -0.10 -21.53 2.61
CA ASN A 217 1.06 -22.26 2.10
C ASN A 217 2.36 -21.47 2.29
N ALA A 218 2.32 -20.18 1.97
CA ALA A 218 3.45 -19.27 2.02
C ALA A 218 3.89 -19.03 3.47
N ALA A 219 2.95 -18.64 4.34
CA ALA A 219 3.22 -18.39 5.75
C ALA A 219 3.63 -19.65 6.51
N ASN A 220 2.98 -20.81 6.29
CA ASN A 220 3.38 -22.05 6.96
C ASN A 220 4.78 -22.48 6.55
N SER A 221 5.16 -22.29 5.28
CA SER A 221 6.53 -22.53 4.83
C SER A 221 7.53 -21.67 5.58
N PHE A 222 7.29 -20.35 5.68
CA PHE A 222 8.11 -19.42 6.44
C PHE A 222 8.17 -19.76 7.94
N ILE A 223 7.01 -19.94 8.58
CA ILE A 223 6.90 -20.25 10.01
C ILE A 223 7.65 -21.54 10.35
N SER A 224 7.53 -22.59 9.51
CA SER A 224 8.22 -23.86 9.75
C SER A 224 9.75 -23.75 9.69
N GLN A 225 10.27 -22.79 8.93
CA GLN A 225 11.72 -22.61 8.72
C GLN A 225 12.32 -21.56 9.67
N HIS A 226 11.54 -20.53 10.02
CA HIS A 226 12.04 -19.32 10.66
C HIS A 226 11.23 -18.87 11.89
N GLY A 227 10.01 -19.39 12.10
CA GLY A 227 9.10 -18.93 13.17
C GLY A 227 9.67 -19.09 14.57
N ASP A 228 10.40 -20.18 14.84
CA ASP A 228 11.02 -20.44 16.15
C ASP A 228 12.01 -19.33 16.57
N ALA A 229 12.63 -18.63 15.61
CA ALA A 229 13.55 -17.52 15.89
C ALA A 229 12.85 -16.29 16.49
N TYR A 230 11.53 -16.17 16.29
CA TYR A 230 10.73 -15.03 16.73
C TYR A 230 9.85 -15.35 17.95
N GLY A 231 9.75 -16.63 18.35
CA GLY A 231 9.01 -17.05 19.53
C GLY A 231 7.59 -16.48 19.55
N ASN A 232 7.19 -15.86 20.65
CA ASN A 232 5.84 -15.32 20.83
C ASN A 232 5.60 -13.97 20.11
N LEU A 233 6.65 -13.35 19.54
CA LEU A 233 6.48 -12.09 18.78
C LEU A 233 5.69 -12.34 17.49
N LEU A 234 5.88 -13.50 16.85
CA LEU A 234 5.16 -13.86 15.63
C LEU A 234 3.89 -14.63 15.97
N ASN A 235 2.72 -14.11 15.59
CA ASN A 235 1.48 -14.87 15.73
C ASN A 235 1.31 -15.83 14.55
N HIS A 236 1.65 -17.10 14.77
CA HIS A 236 1.62 -18.15 13.75
C HIS A 236 0.23 -18.46 13.17
N SER A 237 -0.86 -17.89 13.70
CA SER A 237 -2.22 -18.12 13.20
C SER A 237 -2.87 -16.86 12.62
N ALA A 238 -2.20 -15.71 12.65
CA ALA A 238 -2.74 -14.44 12.17
C ALA A 238 -2.40 -14.17 10.69
N ARG A 239 -3.13 -13.24 10.07
CA ARG A 239 -2.71 -12.60 8.82
C ARG A 239 -1.35 -11.93 9.06
N LEU A 240 -0.37 -12.22 8.21
CA LEU A 240 0.98 -11.64 8.29
C LEU A 240 1.22 -10.62 7.19
N THR A 241 1.76 -9.44 7.47
CA THR A 241 2.10 -8.40 6.48
C THR A 241 3.62 -8.28 6.28
N PRO A 242 4.10 -7.80 5.13
CA PRO A 242 3.34 -7.40 3.93
C PRO A 242 3.00 -8.59 3.01
N ASP A 243 2.16 -8.35 1.99
CA ASP A 243 1.90 -9.35 0.94
C ASP A 243 2.98 -9.29 -0.16
N VAL A 244 3.41 -8.09 -0.52
CA VAL A 244 4.39 -7.78 -1.57
C VAL A 244 5.23 -6.57 -1.16
N VAL A 245 6.28 -6.28 -1.91
CA VAL A 245 7.06 -5.05 -1.77
C VAL A 245 7.21 -4.32 -3.10
N ALA A 246 7.54 -3.03 -3.04
CA ALA A 246 8.05 -2.27 -4.17
C ALA A 246 9.13 -1.28 -3.71
N MET A 247 9.79 -0.61 -4.65
CA MET A 247 10.83 0.35 -4.31
C MET A 247 10.29 1.48 -3.43
N GLY A 248 11.04 1.81 -2.36
CA GLY A 248 10.69 2.92 -1.47
C GLY A 248 11.77 3.27 -0.44
N GLY A 249 12.73 2.37 -0.19
CA GLY A 249 13.83 2.57 0.77
C GLY A 249 14.91 3.54 0.33
N ILE A 250 14.84 4.07 -0.89
CA ILE A 250 15.71 5.14 -1.40
C ILE A 250 14.96 6.47 -1.46
N PRO A 251 15.67 7.62 -1.40
CA PRO A 251 15.06 8.90 -1.76
C PRO A 251 14.54 8.86 -3.20
N ILE A 252 13.24 9.00 -3.37
CA ILE A 252 12.58 9.11 -4.68
C ILE A 252 12.29 10.59 -4.91
N ALA A 253 12.72 11.14 -6.04
CA ALA A 253 12.49 12.54 -6.37
C ALA A 253 10.98 12.83 -6.44
N SER A 254 10.58 14.02 -5.98
CA SER A 254 9.21 14.53 -6.00
C SER A 254 9.25 16.04 -6.14
N ILE A 255 8.17 16.67 -6.63
CA ILE A 255 8.02 18.12 -6.62
C ILE A 255 6.96 18.50 -5.60
N PHE A 256 7.32 19.36 -4.66
CA PHE A 256 6.38 19.88 -3.68
C PHE A 256 6.52 21.39 -3.56
N ASN A 257 5.40 22.10 -3.77
CA ASN A 257 5.35 23.56 -3.75
C ASN A 257 6.38 24.19 -4.70
N GLY A 258 6.46 23.65 -5.92
CA GLY A 258 7.34 24.08 -7.00
C GLY A 258 8.84 23.81 -6.79
N SER A 259 9.22 23.03 -5.79
CA SER A 259 10.63 22.69 -5.49
C SER A 259 10.86 21.19 -5.47
N GLU A 260 12.04 20.76 -5.92
CA GLU A 260 12.48 19.37 -5.77
C GLU A 260 12.58 19.02 -4.28
N THR A 261 11.96 17.90 -3.93
CA THR A 261 12.02 17.24 -2.63
C THR A 261 12.23 15.74 -2.86
N TYR A 262 12.27 14.97 -1.77
CA TYR A 262 12.28 13.53 -1.83
C TYR A 262 11.14 12.94 -1.01
N THR A 263 10.58 11.86 -1.53
CA THR A 263 9.62 10.98 -0.88
C THR A 263 10.21 9.56 -0.78
N GLY A 264 9.48 8.61 -0.20
CA GLY A 264 9.95 7.24 -0.06
C GLY A 264 9.05 6.37 0.81
N TYR A 265 9.66 5.36 1.40
CA TYR A 265 9.06 4.36 2.29
C TYR A 265 7.80 3.69 1.70
N SER A 266 6.89 3.23 2.56
CA SER A 266 5.73 2.47 2.12
C SER A 266 4.75 3.34 1.32
N SER A 267 4.69 4.63 1.63
CA SER A 267 3.98 5.69 0.88
C SER A 267 4.40 5.81 -0.59
N ALA A 268 5.65 5.53 -0.95
CA ALA A 268 6.06 5.49 -2.36
C ALA A 268 5.82 4.10 -2.98
N SER A 269 6.00 3.03 -2.19
CA SER A 269 5.87 1.66 -2.69
C SER A 269 4.43 1.27 -3.08
N ALA A 270 3.43 1.72 -2.30
CA ALA A 270 2.02 1.47 -2.57
C ALA A 270 1.57 2.04 -3.93
N PRO A 271 1.80 3.33 -4.26
CA PRO A 271 1.46 3.88 -5.57
C PRO A 271 2.28 3.27 -6.71
N ILE A 272 3.53 2.88 -6.48
CA ILE A 272 4.36 2.16 -7.48
C ILE A 272 3.73 0.80 -7.82
N PHE A 273 3.38 0.00 -6.81
CA PHE A 273 2.76 -1.30 -7.05
C PHE A 273 1.34 -1.16 -7.59
N ALA A 274 0.56 -0.18 -7.13
CA ALA A 274 -0.75 0.14 -7.69
C ALA A 274 -0.66 0.54 -9.18
N SER A 275 0.41 1.24 -9.58
CA SER A 275 0.68 1.58 -10.98
C SER A 275 0.93 0.35 -11.84
N VAL A 276 1.70 -0.62 -11.34
CA VAL A 276 1.86 -1.93 -11.99
C VAL A 276 0.50 -2.61 -12.20
N ILE A 277 -0.33 -2.70 -11.16
CA ILE A 277 -1.67 -3.32 -11.28
C ILE A 277 -2.59 -2.53 -12.23
N GLY A 278 -2.52 -1.20 -12.22
CA GLY A 278 -3.26 -0.34 -13.14
C GLY A 278 -2.93 -0.62 -14.61
N LEU A 279 -1.64 -0.75 -14.92
CA LEU A 279 -1.15 -1.13 -16.26
C LEU A 279 -1.60 -2.55 -16.66
N LEU A 280 -1.55 -3.51 -15.74
CA LEU A 280 -2.04 -4.87 -16.00
C LEU A 280 -3.55 -4.88 -16.27
N ASN A 281 -4.33 -4.10 -15.52
CA ASN A 281 -5.77 -3.96 -15.74
C ASN A 281 -6.08 -3.33 -17.11
N ALA A 282 -5.32 -2.31 -17.52
CA ALA A 282 -5.44 -1.74 -18.85
C ALA A 282 -5.10 -2.75 -19.96
N ALA A 283 -4.02 -3.53 -19.79
CA ALA A 283 -3.64 -4.59 -20.73
C ALA A 283 -4.75 -5.65 -20.85
N ARG A 284 -5.32 -6.09 -19.74
CA ARG A 284 -6.46 -7.04 -19.71
C ARG A 284 -7.67 -6.48 -20.45
N GLN A 285 -8.05 -5.25 -20.17
CA GLN A 285 -9.18 -4.59 -20.82
C GLN A 285 -8.97 -4.43 -22.34
N SER A 286 -7.72 -4.19 -22.79
CA SER A 286 -7.40 -4.06 -24.21
C SER A 286 -7.69 -5.33 -25.03
N ILE A 287 -7.77 -6.48 -24.37
CA ILE A 287 -8.11 -7.79 -24.96
C ILE A 287 -9.45 -8.34 -24.45
N GLY A 288 -10.29 -7.49 -23.85
CA GLY A 288 -11.64 -7.86 -23.39
C GLY A 288 -11.68 -8.76 -22.16
N LEU A 289 -10.58 -8.86 -21.40
CA LEU A 289 -10.56 -9.57 -20.11
C LEU A 289 -11.04 -8.66 -18.97
N PRO A 290 -11.71 -9.22 -17.95
CA PRO A 290 -12.05 -8.46 -16.75
C PRO A 290 -10.79 -8.01 -16.02
N VAL A 291 -10.88 -6.95 -15.21
CA VAL A 291 -9.78 -6.53 -14.32
C VAL A 291 -9.43 -7.61 -13.28
N LEU A 292 -8.27 -7.47 -12.63
CA LEU A 292 -7.77 -8.43 -11.65
C LEU A 292 -8.62 -8.46 -10.36
N GLY A 293 -9.14 -7.31 -9.93
CA GLY A 293 -9.94 -7.20 -8.70
C GLY A 293 -9.16 -7.55 -7.44
N PHE A 294 -9.74 -8.38 -6.56
CA PHE A 294 -9.05 -8.82 -5.35
C PHE A 294 -7.80 -9.66 -5.68
N LEU A 295 -6.62 -9.12 -5.35
CA LEU A 295 -5.34 -9.62 -5.86
C LEU A 295 -4.80 -10.83 -5.10
N ASN A 296 -4.91 -10.85 -3.77
CA ASN A 296 -4.08 -11.71 -2.92
C ASN A 296 -4.13 -13.21 -3.33
N PRO A 297 -5.30 -13.82 -3.61
CA PRO A 297 -5.33 -15.21 -4.09
C PRO A 297 -4.51 -15.43 -5.37
N TRP A 298 -4.57 -14.50 -6.33
CA TRP A 298 -3.80 -14.59 -7.56
C TRP A 298 -2.29 -14.40 -7.31
N LEU A 299 -1.91 -13.45 -6.45
CA LEU A 299 -0.50 -13.21 -6.12
C LEU A 299 0.13 -14.43 -5.43
N TYR A 300 -0.51 -14.95 -4.37
CA TYR A 300 0.00 -16.09 -3.59
C TYR A 300 0.01 -17.42 -4.36
N GLN A 301 -0.85 -17.57 -5.38
CA GLN A 301 -0.81 -18.73 -6.28
C GLN A 301 0.32 -18.66 -7.31
N ASN A 302 0.90 -17.48 -7.53
CA ASN A 302 1.85 -17.22 -8.61
C ASN A 302 3.12 -16.51 -8.13
N PRO A 303 3.87 -17.03 -7.13
CA PRO A 303 5.07 -16.36 -6.61
C PRO A 303 6.19 -16.15 -7.66
N HIS A 304 6.14 -16.88 -8.78
CA HIS A 304 7.13 -16.77 -9.86
C HIS A 304 7.03 -15.48 -10.69
N ILE A 305 5.98 -14.66 -10.50
CA ILE A 305 5.83 -13.36 -11.17
C ILE A 305 6.46 -12.20 -10.37
N PHE A 306 7.21 -12.52 -9.32
CA PHE A 306 7.93 -11.57 -8.49
C PHE A 306 9.43 -11.78 -8.58
N ASN A 307 10.20 -10.72 -8.31
CA ASN A 307 11.60 -10.85 -7.96
C ASN A 307 11.67 -11.15 -6.46
N ASP A 308 12.09 -12.37 -6.14
CA ASP A 308 12.26 -12.85 -4.76
C ASP A 308 13.40 -12.09 -4.06
N ILE A 309 13.09 -11.41 -2.96
CA ILE A 309 14.07 -10.63 -2.20
C ILE A 309 14.65 -11.52 -1.13
N THR A 310 15.93 -11.88 -1.25
CA THR A 310 16.57 -12.86 -0.35
C THR A 310 17.73 -12.28 0.46
N GLU A 311 17.93 -10.97 0.39
CA GLU A 311 19.00 -10.25 1.07
C GLU A 311 18.48 -9.05 1.84
N GLY A 312 19.20 -8.69 2.91
CA GLY A 312 18.81 -7.61 3.82
C GLY A 312 17.90 -8.09 4.94
N TYR A 313 17.42 -7.14 5.73
CA TYR A 313 16.53 -7.39 6.84
C TYR A 313 15.69 -6.15 7.13
N VAL A 314 14.54 -6.37 7.78
CA VAL A 314 13.79 -5.33 8.48
C VAL A 314 14.13 -5.46 9.95
N GLY A 315 14.66 -4.40 10.56
CA GLY A 315 14.95 -4.34 11.98
C GLY A 315 13.94 -3.49 12.75
N GLY A 316 13.76 -3.79 14.04
CA GLY A 316 12.91 -3.02 14.94
C GLY A 316 12.87 -3.61 16.35
N CYS A 317 11.76 -3.36 17.06
CA CYS A 317 11.57 -3.73 18.46
C CYS A 317 12.62 -3.11 19.40
N GLU A 318 13.05 -1.86 19.16
CA GLU A 318 14.13 -1.21 19.92
C GLU A 318 13.87 -1.18 21.45
N PHE A 319 12.61 -1.12 21.86
CA PHE A 319 12.20 -1.06 23.26
C PHE A 319 11.75 -2.42 23.84
N TYR A 320 11.78 -3.48 23.03
CA TYR A 320 11.67 -4.87 23.49
C TYR A 320 13.05 -5.35 24.02
N PRO A 321 13.15 -6.40 24.86
CA PRO A 321 14.43 -6.98 25.26
C PRO A 321 15.24 -7.56 24.08
N GLY A 322 15.87 -6.68 23.30
CA GLY A 322 16.69 -6.99 22.14
C GLY A 322 16.14 -6.38 20.84
N TYR A 323 17.05 -5.91 20.00
CA TYR A 323 16.76 -5.52 18.62
C TYR A 323 16.47 -6.79 17.80
N ILE A 324 15.32 -6.83 17.13
CA ILE A 324 14.90 -7.97 16.32
C ILE A 324 15.21 -7.68 14.86
N MET A 325 15.79 -8.67 14.17
CA MET A 325 16.07 -8.62 12.73
C MET A 325 15.24 -9.69 12.02
N LEU A 326 14.40 -9.25 11.09
CA LEU A 326 13.60 -10.09 10.22
C LEU A 326 14.31 -10.16 8.88
N ASN A 327 15.06 -11.24 8.67
CA ASN A 327 15.84 -11.42 7.45
C ASN A 327 14.92 -11.72 6.28
N ALA A 328 15.25 -11.16 5.12
CA ALA A 328 14.76 -11.64 3.84
C ALA A 328 15.28 -13.06 3.60
N THR A 329 14.43 -13.94 3.07
CA THR A 329 14.71 -15.36 2.85
C THR A 329 14.15 -15.79 1.49
N LYS A 330 14.30 -17.07 1.13
CA LYS A 330 13.77 -17.55 -0.15
C LYS A 330 12.26 -17.78 -0.07
N GLY A 331 11.52 -17.23 -1.03
CA GLY A 331 10.07 -17.32 -1.10
C GLY A 331 9.41 -16.29 -0.20
N TRP A 332 8.14 -16.51 0.16
CA TRP A 332 7.47 -15.54 1.03
C TRP A 332 8.15 -15.47 2.40
N ASP A 333 8.45 -14.25 2.83
CA ASP A 333 8.89 -13.93 4.17
C ASP A 333 8.19 -12.68 4.71
N ILE A 334 8.29 -12.50 6.02
CA ILE A 334 7.65 -11.36 6.69
C ILE A 334 8.36 -10.03 6.39
N ALA A 335 9.60 -10.04 5.92
CA ALA A 335 10.33 -8.81 5.62
C ALA A 335 9.88 -8.18 4.30
N THR A 336 9.59 -9.01 3.29
CA THR A 336 9.38 -8.58 1.90
C THR A 336 8.19 -9.22 1.19
N GLY A 337 7.40 -10.02 1.90
CA GLY A 337 6.25 -10.69 1.33
C GLY A 337 6.66 -11.61 0.19
N LEU A 338 5.93 -11.59 -0.93
CA LEU A 338 6.23 -12.35 -2.15
C LEU A 338 7.39 -11.75 -2.97
N GLY A 339 7.91 -10.59 -2.59
CA GLY A 339 8.93 -9.84 -3.34
C GLY A 339 8.37 -8.71 -4.19
N SER A 340 9.22 -8.19 -5.08
CA SER A 340 8.92 -7.02 -5.92
C SER A 340 8.33 -7.40 -7.29
N PRO A 341 7.52 -6.54 -7.94
CA PRO A 341 6.82 -6.92 -9.16
C PRO A 341 7.79 -7.17 -10.33
N ASN A 342 7.74 -8.36 -10.93
CA ASN A 342 8.37 -8.62 -12.22
C ASN A 342 7.35 -8.32 -13.34
N PHE A 343 7.31 -7.06 -13.79
CA PHE A 343 6.27 -6.61 -14.71
C PHE A 343 6.14 -7.46 -15.99
N PRO A 344 7.21 -7.85 -16.69
CA PRO A 344 7.10 -8.77 -17.84
C PRO A 344 6.39 -10.09 -17.51
N ALA A 345 6.77 -10.76 -16.42
CA ALA A 345 6.16 -12.02 -16.00
C ALA A 345 4.70 -11.83 -15.56
N MET A 346 4.41 -10.76 -14.82
CA MET A 346 3.05 -10.40 -14.42
C MET A 346 2.17 -10.11 -15.65
N LEU A 347 2.68 -9.39 -16.64
CA LEU A 347 1.96 -9.06 -17.87
C LEU A 347 1.66 -10.29 -18.71
N GLU A 348 2.64 -11.18 -18.88
CA GLU A 348 2.45 -12.44 -19.61
C GLU A 348 1.35 -13.30 -18.98
N LEU A 349 1.32 -13.39 -17.65
CA LEU A 349 0.30 -14.14 -16.93
C LEU A 349 -1.06 -13.44 -16.92
N ALA A 350 -1.09 -12.13 -16.69
CA ALA A 350 -2.31 -11.36 -16.51
C ALA A 350 -3.03 -11.06 -17.82
N ALA A 351 -2.30 -10.81 -18.91
CA ALA A 351 -2.84 -10.49 -20.23
C ALA A 351 -2.06 -11.22 -21.34
N PRO A 352 -2.24 -12.55 -21.49
CA PRO A 352 -1.49 -13.34 -22.46
C PRO A 352 -1.62 -12.80 -23.90
N GLY A 353 -0.48 -12.66 -24.59
CA GLY A 353 -0.41 -12.12 -25.94
C GLY A 353 -0.27 -10.60 -26.03
N ILE A 354 -0.34 -9.88 -24.90
CA ILE A 354 0.11 -8.49 -24.80
C ILE A 354 1.60 -8.49 -24.48
N PHE A 355 2.38 -7.80 -25.31
CA PHE A 355 3.82 -7.67 -25.12
C PHE A 355 4.15 -6.35 -24.47
N ASN A 356 5.11 -6.36 -23.55
CA ASN A 356 5.72 -5.14 -23.05
C ASN A 356 6.50 -4.51 -24.21
N GLN A 357 5.88 -3.53 -24.89
CA GLN A 357 6.58 -2.80 -25.94
C GLN A 357 7.42 -1.72 -25.27
N PRO A 358 8.76 -1.75 -25.39
CA PRO A 358 9.56 -0.63 -24.93
C PRO A 358 9.08 0.63 -25.64
N TYR A 359 8.90 1.69 -24.87
CA TYR A 359 8.51 2.99 -25.40
C TYR A 359 9.46 3.38 -26.54
N GLN A 360 8.92 3.46 -27.76
CA GLN A 360 9.63 4.00 -28.91
C GLN A 360 9.49 5.51 -28.86
N GLY A 361 10.35 6.15 -28.06
CA GLY A 361 10.45 7.60 -27.97
C GLY A 361 10.90 8.25 -29.26
#